data_AF-A0A358CRN7-F1
#
_entry.id   AF-A0A358CRN7-F1
#
_cell.length_a   1.000
_cell.length_b   1.000
_cell.length_c   1.000
_cell.angle_alpha   90.00
_cell.angle_beta   90.00
_cell.angle_gamma   90.00
#
_symmetry.space_group_name_H-M   'P 1'
#
loop_
_entity.id
_entity.type
_entity.pdbx_description
1 polymer ?
#
loop_
_entity_poly.entity_id
_entity_poly.type
_entity_poly.pdbx_seq_one_letter_code
_entity_poly.pdbx_strand_id
1 'polypeptide(L)'
;MNGTKRLLPATSNQAVGLGEYCRDFLFHPQRVSPETFSLIERFHIDSVGCGISAIHHRANACTVLRSEALRTRPSAQQVGGICFGEETPVETARSVAANVSAVREWDSNGTNFGFDKNTGRIAG
;
A
#
# COMPACT_ATOMS: atom_id res chain seq x y z
N MET A 1 -18.55 5.21 15.72
CA MET A 1 -17.84 5.81 14.57
C MET A 1 -18.86 6.54 13.71
N ASN A 2 -18.97 7.87 13.82
CA ASN A 2 -19.80 8.66 12.90
C ASN A 2 -18.98 9.10 11.69
N GLY A 3 -18.36 8.13 11.01
CA GLY A 3 -17.85 8.36 9.67
C GLY A 3 -19.05 8.39 8.72
N THR A 4 -19.30 9.52 8.08
CA THR A 4 -20.42 9.65 7.15
C THR A 4 -20.22 8.68 6.00
N LYS A 5 -20.98 7.58 5.96
CA LYS A 5 -20.94 6.60 4.88
C LYS A 5 -21.26 7.32 3.56
N ARG A 6 -20.28 7.41 2.66
CA ARG A 6 -20.49 7.92 1.30
C ARG A 6 -21.01 6.78 0.43
N LEU A 7 -22.29 6.82 0.09
CA LEU A 7 -22.83 5.89 -0.89
C LEU A 7 -22.46 6.39 -2.28
N LEU A 8 -21.84 5.53 -3.09
CA LEU A 8 -21.48 5.80 -4.49
C LEU A 8 -22.33 4.89 -5.40
N PRO A 9 -23.52 5.32 -5.85
CA PRO A 9 -24.38 4.52 -6.72
C PRO A 9 -23.66 4.09 -8.00
N ALA A 10 -24.03 2.93 -8.55
CA ALA A 10 -23.50 2.46 -9.84
C ALA A 10 -23.81 3.42 -11.01
N THR A 11 -24.82 4.27 -10.85
CA THR A 11 -25.21 5.31 -11.82
C THR A 11 -24.45 6.63 -11.66
N SER A 12 -23.53 6.71 -10.68
CA SER A 12 -22.74 7.92 -10.43
C SER A 12 -21.33 7.78 -10.99
N ASN A 13 -20.63 8.90 -11.17
CA ASN A 13 -19.19 8.87 -11.42
C ASN A 13 -18.45 8.51 -10.12
N GLN A 14 -18.29 7.22 -9.88
CA GLN A 14 -17.70 6.69 -8.65
C GLN A 14 -16.23 7.14 -8.48
N ALA A 15 -15.49 7.36 -9.58
CA ALA A 15 -14.11 7.84 -9.52
C ALA A 15 -14.03 9.26 -8.92
N VAL A 16 -14.94 10.16 -9.32
CA VAL A 16 -15.04 11.50 -8.72
C VAL A 16 -15.39 11.39 -7.24
N GLY A 17 -16.38 10.57 -6.88
CA GLY A 17 -16.78 10.39 -5.49
C GLY A 17 -15.68 9.84 -4.58
N LEU A 18 -14.87 8.90 -5.08
CA LEU A 18 -13.67 8.41 -4.38
C LEU A 18 -12.60 9.48 -4.26
N GLY A 19 -12.34 10.25 -5.32
CA GLY A 19 -11.39 11.36 -5.29
C GLY A 19 -11.76 12.44 -4.27
N GLU A 20 -13.04 12.81 -4.21
CA GLU A 20 -13.56 13.73 -3.20
C GLU A 20 -13.39 13.16 -1.79
N TYR A 21 -13.73 11.87 -1.57
CA TYR A 21 -13.51 11.21 -0.28
C TYR A 21 -12.02 11.24 0.13
N CYS A 22 -11.10 10.90 -0.77
CA CYS A 22 -9.67 10.91 -0.48
C CYS A 22 -9.16 12.32 -0.14
N ARG A 23 -9.62 13.34 -0.88
CA ARG A 23 -9.28 14.73 -0.59
C ARG A 23 -9.81 15.14 0.79
N ASP A 24 -11.06 14.84 1.09
CA ASP A 24 -11.67 15.21 2.36
C ASP A 24 -10.97 14.46 3.52
N PHE A 25 -10.60 13.19 3.33
CA PHE A 25 -9.84 12.41 4.30
C PHE A 25 -8.45 13.01 4.60
N LEU A 26 -7.74 13.50 3.59
CA LEU A 26 -6.39 14.06 3.75
C LEU A 26 -6.39 15.50 4.27
N PHE A 27 -7.30 16.35 3.78
CA PHE A 27 -7.27 17.80 4.04
C PHE A 27 -8.32 18.27 5.05
N HIS A 28 -9.35 17.46 5.33
CA HIS A 28 -10.34 17.69 6.38
C HIS A 28 -10.47 16.45 7.28
N PRO A 29 -9.36 15.97 7.85
CA PRO A 29 -9.29 14.64 8.45
C PRO A 29 -10.26 14.51 9.62
N GLN A 30 -11.05 13.45 9.59
CA GLN A 30 -11.82 13.03 10.76
C GLN A 30 -10.92 12.27 11.73
N ARG A 31 -11.32 12.20 13.00
CA ARG A 31 -10.60 11.44 14.01
C ARG A 31 -10.65 9.94 13.69
N VAL A 32 -9.50 9.37 13.35
CA VAL A 32 -9.30 7.92 13.24
C VAL A 32 -9.05 7.35 14.64
N SER A 33 -9.62 6.18 14.94
CA SER A 33 -9.50 5.59 16.28
C SER A 33 -8.12 4.97 16.50
N PRO A 34 -7.61 4.93 17.75
CA PRO A 34 -6.33 4.28 18.06
C PRO A 34 -6.28 2.81 17.61
N GLU A 35 -7.40 2.10 17.70
CA GLU A 35 -7.51 0.69 17.32
C GLU A 35 -7.27 0.49 15.81
N THR A 36 -7.77 1.42 14.99
CA THR A 36 -7.50 1.43 13.55
C THR A 36 -6.01 1.65 13.27
N PHE A 37 -5.35 2.55 14.00
CA PHE A 37 -3.91 2.75 13.85
C PHE A 37 -3.12 1.51 14.26
N SER A 38 -3.47 0.85 15.37
CA SER A 38 -2.85 -0.40 15.78
C SER A 38 -3.07 -1.55 14.80
N LEU A 39 -4.18 -1.56 14.05
CA LEU A 39 -4.37 -2.50 12.94
C LEU A 39 -3.45 -2.16 11.76
N ILE A 40 -3.42 -0.91 11.33
CA ILE A 40 -2.55 -0.45 10.22
C ILE A 40 -1.08 -0.77 10.52
N GLU A 41 -0.62 -0.52 11.74
CA GLU A 41 0.75 -0.81 12.16
C GLU A 41 1.06 -2.31 12.04
N ARG A 42 0.17 -3.19 12.52
CA ARG A 42 0.33 -4.64 12.38
C ARG A 42 0.38 -5.07 10.92
N PHE A 43 -0.55 -4.59 10.09
CA PHE A 43 -0.55 -4.87 8.63
C PHE A 43 0.73 -4.38 7.96
N HIS A 44 1.25 -3.21 8.36
CA HIS A 44 2.46 -2.65 7.80
C HIS A 44 3.70 -3.48 8.16
N ILE A 45 3.86 -3.82 9.44
CA ILE A 45 4.99 -4.63 9.92
C ILE A 45 4.99 -6.00 9.26
N ASP A 46 3.83 -6.65 9.17
CA ASP A 46 3.67 -7.94 8.49
C ASP A 46 4.06 -7.88 7.00
N SER A 47 3.56 -6.86 6.29
CA SER A 47 3.87 -6.62 4.87
C SER A 47 5.37 -6.40 4.65
N VAL A 48 6.00 -5.56 5.48
CA VAL A 48 7.44 -5.29 5.41
C VAL A 48 8.26 -6.55 5.72
N GLY A 49 7.85 -7.32 6.73
CA GLY A 49 8.48 -8.60 7.08
C GLY A 49 8.45 -9.61 5.92
N CYS A 50 7.29 -9.74 5.26
CA CYS A 50 7.16 -10.55 4.04
C CYS A 50 8.12 -10.08 2.95
N GLY A 51 8.17 -8.76 2.69
CA GLY A 51 9.05 -8.17 1.68
C GLY A 51 10.53 -8.41 1.95
N ILE A 52 10.99 -8.21 3.18
CA ILE A 52 12.39 -8.43 3.56
C ILE A 52 12.75 -9.92 3.44
N SER A 53 11.87 -10.82 3.87
CA SER A 53 12.06 -12.26 3.71
C SER A 53 12.19 -12.67 2.23
N ALA A 54 11.32 -12.16 1.35
CA ALA A 54 11.38 -12.44 -0.08
C ALA A 54 12.69 -11.98 -0.72
N ILE A 55 13.15 -10.78 -0.35
CA ILE A 55 14.45 -10.24 -0.80
C ILE A 55 15.60 -11.10 -0.29
N HIS A 56 15.59 -11.48 0.99
CA HIS A 56 16.64 -12.31 1.59
C HIS A 56 16.80 -13.65 0.86
N HIS A 57 15.69 -14.29 0.50
CA HIS A 57 15.68 -15.55 -0.24
C HIS A 57 15.89 -15.41 -1.75
N ARG A 58 16.07 -14.17 -2.25
CA ARG A 58 16.21 -13.88 -3.69
C ARG A 58 15.06 -14.46 -4.51
N ALA A 59 13.85 -14.30 -4.00
CA ALA A 59 12.65 -14.72 -4.72
C ALA A 59 12.54 -13.99 -6.08
N ASN A 60 11.83 -14.60 -7.02
CA ASN A 60 12.06 -14.36 -8.44
C ASN A 60 11.69 -12.93 -8.86
N ALA A 61 10.43 -12.54 -8.69
CA ALA A 61 9.95 -11.28 -9.24
C ALA A 61 10.60 -10.09 -8.54
N CYS A 62 10.72 -10.14 -7.22
CA CYS A 62 11.33 -9.06 -6.46
C CYS A 62 12.83 -8.92 -6.74
N THR A 63 13.56 -10.01 -7.01
CA THR A 63 14.99 -9.94 -7.39
C THR A 63 15.18 -9.22 -8.72
N VAL A 64 14.37 -9.54 -9.72
CA VAL A 64 14.45 -8.90 -11.04
C VAL A 64 14.11 -7.42 -10.94
N LEU A 65 12.95 -7.09 -10.36
CA LEU A 65 12.49 -5.69 -10.29
C LEU A 65 13.39 -4.82 -9.40
N ARG A 66 13.94 -5.38 -8.31
CA ARG A 66 14.93 -4.67 -7.48
C ARG A 66 16.21 -4.41 -8.25
N SER A 67 16.70 -5.38 -9.02
CA SER A 67 17.89 -5.20 -9.86
C SER A 67 17.68 -4.13 -10.94
N GLU A 68 16.49 -4.08 -11.55
CA GLU A 68 16.13 -3.03 -12.50
C GLU A 68 16.06 -1.66 -11.83
N ALA A 69 15.40 -1.55 -10.66
CA ALA A 69 15.26 -0.30 -9.94
C ALA A 69 16.62 0.29 -9.55
N LEU A 70 17.54 -0.54 -9.06
CA LEU A 70 18.89 -0.14 -8.65
C LEU A 70 19.77 0.40 -9.79
N ARG A 71 19.39 0.20 -11.06
CA ARG A 71 20.09 0.79 -12.21
C ARG A 71 19.57 2.18 -12.59
N THR A 72 18.49 2.63 -11.94
CA THR A 72 17.90 3.94 -12.21
C THR A 72 18.39 5.00 -11.22
N ARG A 73 18.23 6.26 -11.60
CA ARG A 73 18.54 7.42 -10.78
C ARG A 73 17.33 8.35 -10.82
N PRO A 74 16.96 9.02 -9.72
CA PRO A 74 15.93 10.04 -9.77
C PRO A 74 16.30 11.13 -10.79
N SER A 75 15.29 11.71 -11.44
CA SER A 75 15.52 12.94 -12.22
C SER A 75 16.01 14.06 -11.31
N ALA A 76 16.72 15.05 -11.86
CA ALA A 76 17.31 16.14 -11.07
C ALA A 76 16.28 16.94 -10.24
N GLN A 77 15.00 16.87 -10.61
CA GLN A 77 13.89 17.56 -9.95
C GLN A 77 13.17 16.68 -8.91
N GLN A 78 13.60 15.44 -8.69
CA GLN A 78 12.92 14.47 -7.83
C GLN A 78 13.86 13.90 -6.76
N VAL A 79 13.32 13.70 -5.55
CA VAL A 79 14.04 13.07 -4.44
C VAL A 79 14.25 11.55 -4.67
N GLY A 80 13.36 10.92 -5.43
CA GLY A 80 13.39 9.47 -5.69
C GLY A 80 12.65 8.64 -4.64
N GLY A 81 12.80 7.33 -4.71
CA GLY A 81 12.33 6.39 -3.69
C GLY A 81 13.39 5.36 -3.32
N ILE A 82 13.17 4.63 -2.23
CA ILE A 82 14.16 3.70 -1.65
C ILE A 82 13.65 2.27 -1.77
N CYS A 83 14.48 1.38 -2.31
CA CYS A 83 14.21 -0.06 -2.26
C CYS A 83 14.50 -0.59 -0.85
N PHE A 84 13.77 -1.61 -0.39
CA PHE A 84 14.05 -2.21 0.93
C PHE A 84 15.50 -2.73 1.03
N GLY A 85 16.14 -2.37 2.15
CA GLY A 85 17.53 -2.70 2.45
C GLY A 85 18.57 -1.86 1.70
N GLU A 86 18.17 -0.76 1.06
CA GLU A 86 19.07 0.16 0.34
C GLU A 86 19.02 1.56 0.95
N GLU A 87 20.08 2.33 0.72
CA GLU A 87 20.16 3.73 1.17
C GLU A 87 20.12 4.72 0.00
N THR A 88 20.46 4.26 -1.22
CA THR A 88 20.54 5.13 -2.39
C THR A 88 19.16 5.30 -3.04
N PRO A 89 18.70 6.55 -3.27
CA PRO A 89 17.46 6.78 -3.99
C PRO A 89 17.54 6.36 -5.46
N VAL A 90 16.44 5.79 -5.96
CA VAL A 90 16.21 5.40 -7.35
C VAL A 90 14.94 6.07 -7.88
N GLU A 91 14.58 5.86 -9.14
CA GLU A 91 13.29 6.36 -9.66
C GLU A 91 12.12 5.85 -8.80
N THR A 92 11.25 6.76 -8.35
CA THR A 92 10.18 6.44 -7.40
C THR A 92 9.26 5.32 -7.89
N ALA A 93 8.86 5.35 -9.17
CA ALA A 93 8.02 4.30 -9.73
C ALA A 93 8.69 2.92 -9.70
N ARG A 94 10.01 2.88 -9.91
CA ARG A 94 10.80 1.65 -9.90
C ARG A 94 11.00 1.12 -8.48
N SER A 95 11.27 1.98 -7.49
CA SER A 95 11.33 1.54 -6.09
C SER A 95 9.98 1.01 -5.59
N VAL A 96 8.88 1.63 -6.01
CA VAL A 96 7.53 1.15 -5.65
C VAL A 96 7.28 -0.23 -6.26
N ALA A 97 7.56 -0.42 -7.54
CA ALA A 97 7.41 -1.72 -8.20
C ALA A 97 8.26 -2.82 -7.54
N ALA A 98 9.52 -2.51 -7.20
CA ALA A 98 10.41 -3.44 -6.51
C ALA A 98 9.90 -3.82 -5.11
N ASN A 99 9.51 -2.84 -4.30
CA ASN A 99 9.05 -3.08 -2.93
C ASN A 99 7.71 -3.80 -2.90
N VAL A 100 6.74 -3.40 -3.73
CA VAL A 100 5.41 -4.04 -3.77
C VAL A 100 5.52 -5.49 -4.25
N SER A 101 6.37 -5.76 -5.24
CA SER A 101 6.66 -7.13 -5.67
C SER A 101 7.22 -7.98 -4.53
N ALA A 102 8.18 -7.45 -3.77
CA ALA A 102 8.71 -8.14 -2.59
C ALA A 102 7.62 -8.43 -1.54
N VAL A 103 6.82 -7.43 -1.18
CA VAL A 103 5.75 -7.57 -0.17
C VAL A 103 4.76 -8.68 -0.54
N ARG A 104 4.46 -8.84 -1.83
CA ARG A 104 3.41 -9.74 -2.31
C ARG A 104 3.90 -11.13 -2.72
N GLU A 105 5.21 -11.30 -2.90
CA GLU A 105 5.86 -12.50 -3.47
C GLU A 105 5.42 -13.80 -2.79
N TRP A 106 5.36 -13.80 -1.45
CA TRP A 106 5.01 -14.99 -0.68
C TRP A 106 3.52 -15.26 -0.57
N ASP A 107 2.67 -14.33 -0.96
CA ASP A 107 1.24 -14.39 -0.65
C ASP A 107 0.94 -14.55 0.85
N SER A 108 1.85 -14.06 1.69
CA SER A 108 1.78 -14.19 3.14
C SER A 108 1.48 -12.86 3.85
N ASN A 109 1.40 -11.75 3.10
CA ASN A 109 1.04 -10.46 3.68
C ASN A 109 -0.46 -10.40 4.02
N GLY A 110 -0.82 -9.50 4.93
CA GLY A 110 -2.19 -9.32 5.39
C GLY A 110 -3.24 -9.27 4.26
N THR A 111 -4.34 -10.00 4.45
CA THR A 111 -5.45 -10.12 3.50
C THR A 111 -6.70 -9.47 4.06
N ASN A 112 -7.38 -8.67 3.22
CA ASN A 112 -8.68 -8.10 3.53
C ASN A 112 -9.78 -8.86 2.79
N PHE A 113 -10.63 -9.57 3.52
CA PHE A 113 -11.71 -10.40 2.95
C PHE A 113 -12.92 -9.61 2.44
N GLY A 114 -12.92 -8.28 2.59
CA GLY A 114 -14.00 -7.43 2.11
C GLY A 114 -15.28 -7.54 2.93
N PHE A 115 -16.39 -7.16 2.31
CA PHE A 115 -17.72 -7.18 2.94
C PHE A 115 -18.51 -8.41 2.49
N ASP A 116 -18.96 -9.22 3.46
CA ASP A 116 -19.92 -10.30 3.26
C ASP A 116 -21.30 -9.87 3.76
N LYS A 117 -22.23 -9.66 2.82
CA LYS A 117 -23.61 -9.26 3.09
C LYS A 117 -24.42 -10.31 3.86
N ASN A 118 -24.11 -11.60 3.70
CA ASN A 118 -24.91 -12.69 4.26
C ASN A 118 -24.55 -12.94 5.72
N THR A 119 -23.26 -12.80 6.07
CA THR A 119 -22.79 -13.00 7.45
C THR A 119 -22.51 -11.69 8.18
N GLY A 120 -22.75 -10.53 7.54
CA GLY A 120 -22.47 -9.21 8.10
C GLY A 120 -20.99 -8.95 8.40
N ARG A 121 -20.08 -9.76 7.85
CA ARG A 121 -18.65 -9.58 8.06
C ARG A 121 -18.22 -8.35 7.29
N ILE A 122 -17.60 -7.42 7.99
CA ILE A 122 -16.94 -6.26 7.40
C ILE A 122 -15.45 -6.56 7.34
N ALA A 123 -14.80 -6.00 6.32
CA ALA A 123 -13.36 -6.02 6.14
C ALA A 123 -12.64 -5.68 7.46
N GLY A 124 -11.67 -6.51 7.84
CA GLY A 124 -10.79 -6.35 8.98
C GLY A 124 -9.49 -7.07 8.73
#